data_AF-A0A2P8F578-F1
#
_entry.id   AF-A0A2P8F578-F1
#
_cell.length_a   1.000
_cell.length_b   1.000
_cell.length_c   1.000
_cell.angle_alpha   90.00
_cell.angle_beta   90.00
_cell.angle_gamma   90.00
#
_symmetry.space_group_name_H-M   'P 1'
#
loop_
_entity.id
_entity.type
_entity.pdbx_description
1 polymer ?
#
loop_
_entity_poly.entity_id
_entity_poly.type
_entity_poly.pdbx_seq_one_letter_code
_entity_poly.pdbx_strand_id
1 'polypeptide(L)'
;MSASLIDLTESRLLAREQSALDNPDELFYCSYLISHLNLVAADLPESNQAFLHNVQASLDNAFAIDQLNDQDKSGIKSLWNDVCGDTASSVAN
;
A
#
# COMPACT_ATOMS: atom_id res chain seq x y z
N MET A 1 -1.71 17.16 15.31
CA MET A 1 -2.09 17.09 13.88
C MET A 1 -2.60 15.69 13.65
N SER A 2 -3.82 15.52 13.13
CA SER A 2 -4.28 14.20 12.69
C SER A 2 -3.35 13.75 11.56
N ALA A 3 -2.68 12.61 11.73
CA ALA A 3 -1.91 12.02 10.64
C ALA A 3 -2.86 11.77 9.46
N SER A 4 -2.45 12.14 8.25
CA SER A 4 -3.25 11.84 7.08
C SER A 4 -3.32 10.32 6.90
N LEU A 5 -4.34 9.82 6.19
CA LEU A 5 -4.42 8.39 5.88
C LEU A 5 -3.16 7.92 5.13
N ILE A 6 -2.57 8.79 4.32
CA ILE A 6 -1.31 8.55 3.61
C ILE A 6 -0.18 8.27 4.60
N ASP A 7 0.07 9.19 5.54
CA ASP A 7 1.15 9.06 6.54
C ASP A 7 0.97 7.79 7.40
N LEU A 8 -0.28 7.48 7.76
CA LEU A 8 -0.61 6.30 8.56
C LEU A 8 -0.34 4.99 7.79
N THR A 9 -0.71 4.97 6.51
CA THR A 9 -0.53 3.81 5.62
C THR A 9 0.96 3.59 5.35
N GLU A 10 1.70 4.65 5.03
CA GLU A 10 3.15 4.61 4.80
C GLU A 10 3.90 4.13 6.05
N SER A 11 3.60 4.72 7.21
CA SER A 11 4.26 4.34 8.48
C SER A 11 4.05 2.86 8.82
N ARG A 12 2.86 2.31 8.55
CA ARG A 12 2.56 0.90 8.77
C ARG A 12 3.32 -0.01 7.81
N LEU A 13 3.41 0.37 6.54
CA LEU A 13 4.17 -0.39 5.56
C LEU A 13 5.66 -0.38 5.88
N LEU A 14 6.23 0.76 6.29
CA LEU A 14 7.62 0.85 6.74
C LEU A 14 7.90 0.00 7.98
N ALA A 15 6.99 -0.03 8.96
CA ALA A 15 7.12 -0.88 10.14
C ALA A 15 7.07 -2.37 9.78
N ARG A 16 6.24 -2.73 8.78
CA ARG A 16 6.13 -4.10 8.29
C ARG A 16 7.34 -4.51 7.46
N GLU A 17 7.84 -3.64 6.60
CA GLU A 17 9.09 -3.83 5.85
C GLU A 17 10.27 -4.11 6.80
N GLN A 18 10.40 -3.34 7.89
CA GLN A 18 11.43 -3.56 8.92
C GLN A 18 11.26 -4.89 9.67
N SER A 19 10.03 -5.40 9.77
CA SER A 19 9.75 -6.69 10.42
C SER A 19 9.92 -7.88 9.47
N ALA A 20 9.90 -7.64 8.15
CA ALA A 20 9.95 -8.64 7.10
C ALA A 20 11.36 -8.86 6.52
N LEU A 21 12.42 -8.38 7.19
CA LEU A 21 13.80 -8.48 6.70
C LEU A 21 14.25 -9.93 6.40
N ASP A 22 13.68 -10.90 7.12
CA ASP A 22 13.95 -12.34 6.92
C ASP A 22 12.96 -13.03 5.97
N ASN A 23 12.01 -12.29 5.40
CA ASN A 23 11.00 -12.77 4.46
C ASN A 23 11.09 -11.99 3.14
N PRO A 24 11.90 -12.46 2.16
CA PRO A 24 12.16 -11.74 0.92
C PRO A 24 10.89 -11.40 0.12
N ASP A 25 9.90 -12.29 0.13
CA ASP A 25 8.63 -12.08 -0.56
C ASP A 25 7.84 -10.93 0.07
N GLU A 26 7.71 -10.93 1.39
CA GLU A 26 6.99 -9.87 2.11
C GLU A 26 7.73 -8.54 2.06
N LEU A 27 9.07 -8.56 2.09
CA LEU A 27 9.91 -7.39 1.86
C LEU A 27 9.62 -6.79 0.48
N PHE A 28 9.60 -7.64 -0.56
CA PHE A 28 9.27 -7.22 -1.92
C PHE A 28 7.85 -6.62 -1.99
N TYR A 29 6.85 -7.26 -1.39
CA TYR A 29 5.48 -6.74 -1.39
C TYR A 29 5.39 -5.38 -0.71
N CYS A 30 6.10 -5.18 0.41
CA CYS A 30 6.14 -3.91 1.13
C CYS A 30 6.78 -2.82 0.27
N SER A 31 7.99 -3.04 -0.25
CA SER A 31 8.70 -2.04 -1.05
C SER A 31 7.94 -1.68 -2.34
N TYR A 32 7.28 -2.67 -2.97
CA TYR A 32 6.45 -2.46 -4.15
C TYR A 32 5.25 -1.56 -3.82
N LEU A 33 4.53 -1.87 -2.74
CA LEU A 33 3.35 -1.12 -2.33
C LEU A 33 3.71 0.31 -1.86
N ILE A 34 4.81 0.49 -1.14
CA ILE A 34 5.34 1.81 -0.76
C ILE A 34 5.62 2.66 -1.99
N SER A 35 6.20 2.06 -3.04
CA SER A 35 6.50 2.78 -4.28
C SER A 35 5.23 3.32 -4.95
N HIS A 36 4.17 2.51 -5.01
CA HIS A 36 2.86 2.94 -5.53
C HIS A 36 2.16 3.97 -4.64
N LEU A 37 2.29 3.82 -3.32
CA LEU A 37 1.76 4.77 -2.37
C LEU A 37 2.40 6.14 -2.57
N ASN A 38 3.73 6.20 -2.68
CA ASN A 38 4.47 7.44 -2.88
C ASN A 38 4.14 8.11 -4.22
N LEU A 39 3.94 7.33 -5.27
CA LEU A 39 3.50 7.83 -6.57
C LEU A 39 2.15 8.55 -6.46
N VAL A 40 1.17 7.91 -5.81
CA VAL A 40 -0.17 8.49 -5.64
C VAL A 40 -0.17 9.65 -4.65
N ALA A 41 0.61 9.57 -3.58
CA ALA A 41 0.73 10.63 -2.59
C ALA A 41 1.33 11.92 -3.20
N ALA A 42 2.25 11.78 -4.16
CA ALA A 42 2.82 12.90 -4.90
C ALA A 42 1.78 13.67 -5.72
N ASP A 43 0.69 13.00 -6.16
CA ASP A 43 -0.43 13.61 -6.88
C ASP A 43 -1.43 14.35 -5.96
N LEU A 44 -1.15 14.43 -4.65
CA LEU A 44 -1.94 15.17 -3.65
C LEU A 44 -3.44 14.87 -3.73
N PRO A 45 -3.87 13.62 -3.45
CA PRO A 45 -5.26 13.21 -3.60
C PRO A 45 -6.21 14.06 -2.74
N GLU A 46 -7.34 14.43 -3.33
CA GLU A 46 -8.31 15.36 -2.73
C GLU A 46 -9.01 14.82 -1.47
N SER A 47 -8.97 13.50 -1.27
CA SER A 47 -9.57 12.85 -0.10
C SER A 47 -8.92 11.49 0.20
N ASN A 48 -9.17 10.97 1.40
CA ASN A 48 -8.79 9.61 1.78
C ASN A 48 -9.36 8.55 0.82
N GLN A 49 -10.60 8.71 0.36
CA GLN A 49 -11.20 7.78 -0.59
C GLN A 49 -10.53 7.87 -1.97
N ALA A 50 -10.20 9.09 -2.42
CA ALA A 50 -9.46 9.29 -3.66
C ALA A 50 -8.06 8.66 -3.58
N PHE A 51 -7.37 8.80 -2.45
CA PHE A 51 -6.09 8.13 -2.20
C PHE A 51 -6.20 6.62 -2.34
N LEU A 52 -7.12 5.97 -1.60
CA LEU A 52 -7.30 4.52 -1.65
C LEU A 52 -7.65 4.03 -3.06
N HIS A 53 -8.56 4.73 -3.73
CA HIS A 53 -8.95 4.41 -5.10
C HIS A 53 -7.78 4.56 -6.08
N ASN A 54 -6.98 5.62 -5.96
CA ASN A 54 -5.86 5.87 -6.85
C ASN A 54 -4.72 4.87 -6.64
N VAL A 55 -4.44 4.45 -5.40
CA VAL A 55 -3.47 3.37 -5.13
C VAL A 55 -3.95 2.06 -5.74
N GLN A 56 -5.23 1.69 -5.54
CA GLN A 56 -5.82 0.49 -6.14
C GLN A 56 -5.71 0.52 -7.67
N ALA A 57 -6.07 1.64 -8.31
CA ALA A 57 -5.96 1.80 -9.76
C ALA A 57 -4.50 1.74 -10.23
N SER A 58 -3.56 2.31 -9.49
CA SER A 58 -2.14 2.22 -9.80
C SER A 58 -1.62 0.78 -9.76
N LEU A 59 -2.04 -0.01 -8.76
CA LEU A 59 -1.69 -1.42 -8.64
C LEU A 59 -2.30 -2.25 -9.77
N ASP A 60 -3.58 -2.06 -10.08
CA ASP A 60 -4.25 -2.81 -11.15
C ASP A 60 -3.64 -2.54 -12.52
N ASN A 61 -3.25 -1.28 -12.79
CA ASN A 61 -2.51 -0.92 -14.00
C ASN A 61 -1.13 -1.59 -14.06
N ALA A 62 -0.39 -1.56 -12.94
CA ALA A 62 0.93 -2.16 -12.88
C ALA A 62 0.86 -3.70 -13.02
N PHE A 63 -0.10 -4.37 -12.40
CA PHE A 63 -0.30 -5.82 -12.54
C PHE A 63 -0.64 -6.27 -13.96
N ALA A 64 -1.16 -5.38 -14.81
CA ALA A 64 -1.44 -5.66 -16.20
C ALA A 64 -0.20 -5.54 -17.11
N ILE A 65 0.80 -4.75 -16.70
CA ILE A 65 1.99 -4.42 -17.49
C ILE A 65 3.20 -5.21 -17.00
N ASP A 66 3.36 -5.31 -15.69
CA ASP A 66 4.51 -5.92 -15.04
C ASP A 66 4.44 -7.45 -15.10
N GLN A 67 5.60 -8.07 -15.30
CA GLN A 67 5.77 -9.52 -15.34
C GLN A 67 5.82 -10.12 -13.92
N LEU A 68 4.90 -9.70 -13.05
CA LEU A 68 4.71 -10.30 -11.74
C LEU A 68 4.05 -11.67 -11.87
N ASN A 69 4.49 -12.63 -11.07
CA ASN A 69 3.83 -13.92 -11.00
C ASN A 69 2.51 -13.82 -10.19
N ASP A 70 1.70 -14.86 -10.22
CA ASP A 70 0.39 -14.86 -9.52
C ASP A 70 0.53 -14.81 -7.99
N GLN A 71 1.61 -15.37 -7.45
CA GLN A 71 1.92 -15.32 -6.01
C GLN A 71 2.21 -13.88 -5.58
N ASP A 72 3.03 -13.13 -6.32
CA ASP A 72 3.36 -11.75 -6.03
C ASP A 72 2.12 -10.86 -6.09
N LYS A 73 1.32 -11.00 -7.15
CA LYS A 73 0.06 -10.26 -7.30
C LYS A 73 -0.89 -10.54 -6.15
N SER A 74 -1.00 -11.81 -5.74
CA SER A 74 -1.82 -12.18 -4.60
C SER A 74 -1.26 -11.62 -3.28
N GLY A 75 0.05 -11.69 -3.07
CA GLY A 75 0.73 -11.20 -1.88
C GLY A 75 0.56 -9.69 -1.69
N ILE A 76 0.79 -8.91 -2.75
CA ILE A 76 0.61 -7.46 -2.75
C ILE A 76 -0.85 -7.08 -2.50
N LYS A 77 -1.81 -7.77 -3.12
CA LYS A 77 -3.25 -7.53 -2.90
C LYS A 77 -3.66 -7.83 -1.46
N SER A 78 -3.20 -8.95 -0.90
CA SER A 78 -3.47 -9.30 0.50
C SER A 78 -2.88 -8.25 1.44
N LEU A 79 -1.61 -7.86 1.23
CA LEU A 79 -0.97 -6.82 2.03
C LEU A 79 -1.71 -5.49 1.95
N TRP A 80 -2.12 -5.06 0.76
CA TRP A 80 -2.89 -3.83 0.57
C TRP A 80 -4.22 -3.88 1.32
N ASN A 81 -4.97 -4.98 1.20
CA ASN A 81 -6.24 -5.16 1.91
C ASN A 81 -6.05 -5.14 3.44
N ASP A 82 -5.01 -5.79 3.96
CA ASP A 82 -4.72 -5.81 5.39
C ASP A 82 -4.46 -4.39 5.91
N VAL A 83 -3.58 -3.65 5.23
CA VAL A 83 -3.21 -2.29 5.64
C VAL A 83 -4.41 -1.35 5.51
N CYS A 84 -5.20 -1.46 4.44
CA CYS A 84 -6.41 -0.66 4.25
C CYS A 84 -7.52 -0.98 5.26
N GLY A 85 -7.77 -2.26 5.54
CA GLY A 85 -8.77 -2.70 6.51
C GLY A 85 -8.48 -2.19 7.92
N ASP A 86 -7.21 -2.22 8.32
CA ASP A 86 -6.77 -1.65 9.59
C ASP A 86 -6.76 -0.11 9.59
N THR A 87 -6.54 0.55 8.45
CA THR A 87 -6.51 2.03 8.40
C THR A 87 -7.92 2.62 8.45
N ALA A 88 -8.88 2.04 7.71
CA ALA A 88 -10.28 2.46 7.74
C ALA A 88 -10.89 2.37 9.15
N SER A 89 -10.50 1.34 9.91
CA SER A 89 -10.92 1.16 11.31
C SER A 89 -10.28 2.16 12.27
N SER A 90 -9.07 2.65 11.96
CA SER A 90 -8.29 3.54 12.84
C SER A 90 -8.59 5.03 12.64
N VAL A 91 -9.17 5.42 11.50
CA VAL A 91 -9.57 6.81 11.20
C VAL A 91 -11.04 7.08 11.61
N ALA A 92 -11.81 6.03 11.91
CA ALA A 92 -13.21 6.11 12.33
C ALA A 92 -13.43 6.32 13.84
N ASN A 93 -12.35 6.41 14.64
CA ASN A 93 -12.37 6.53 16.10
C ASN A 93 -11.83 7.89 16.59
#